data_AF-A0A4V1S8I9-F1
#
_entry.id   AF-A0A4V1S8I9-F1
#
_cell.length_a   1.000
_cell.length_b   1.000
_cell.length_c   1.000
_cell.angle_alpha   90.00
_cell.angle_beta   90.00
_cell.angle_gamma   90.00
#
_symmetry.space_group_name_H-M   'P 1'
#
loop_
_entity.id
_entity.type
_entity.pdbx_description
1 polymer ?
#
loop_
_entity_poly.entity_id
_entity_poly.type
_entity_poly.pdbx_seq_one_letter_code
_entity_poly.pdbx_strand_id
1 'polypeptide(L)' 'VQAAMRGANAAVVGVLLAALYNPVWREGVHGPSDVAAVLLAFGLLETWRLPPWLLVGMMAAAGQWWL' A
#
# COMPACT_ATOMS: atom_id res chain seq x y z
N VAL A 1 -5.64 15.58 29.63
CA VAL A 1 -5.07 15.81 28.28
C VAL A 1 -4.52 14.55 27.63
N GLN A 2 -3.79 13.67 28.34
CA GLN A 2 -3.22 12.44 27.76
C GLN A 2 -4.26 11.46 27.17
N ALA A 3 -5.45 11.38 27.76
CA ALA A 3 -6.58 10.63 27.18
C ALA A 3 -7.06 11.21 25.84
N ALA A 4 -7.04 12.55 25.67
CA ALA A 4 -7.37 13.20 24.41
C ALA A 4 -6.31 12.91 23.34
N MET A 5 -5.02 12.87 23.70
CA MET A 5 -3.93 12.48 22.79
C MET A 5 -4.05 11.02 22.33
N ARG A 6 -4.45 10.10 23.22
CA ARG A 6 -4.73 8.70 22.87
C ARG A 6 -5.93 8.59 21.92
N GLY A 7 -6.98 9.37 22.17
CA GLY A 7 -8.15 9.45 21.29
C GLY A 7 -7.81 9.99 19.89
N ALA A 8 -6.98 11.03 19.80
CA ALA A 8 -6.51 11.58 18.53
C ALA A 8 -5.69 10.56 17.73
N ASN A 9 -4.75 9.86 18.37
CA ASN A 9 -3.97 8.81 17.70
C ASN A 9 -4.85 7.65 17.21
N ALA A 10 -5.86 7.25 17.98
CA ALA A 10 -6.80 6.21 17.58
C ALA A 10 -7.67 6.62 16.39
N ALA A 11 -8.08 7.89 16.32
CA ALA A 11 -8.81 8.43 15.18
C ALA A 11 -7.97 8.40 13.90
N VAL A 12 -6.70 8.79 13.97
CA VAL A 12 -5.78 8.76 12.81
C VAL A 12 -5.60 7.33 12.31
N VAL A 13 -5.31 6.38 13.21
CA VAL A 13 -5.16 4.97 12.83
C VAL A 13 -6.46 4.42 12.25
N GLY A 14 -7.62 4.80 12.80
CA GLY A 14 -8.93 4.43 12.26
C GLY A 14 -9.14 4.91 10.82
N VAL A 15 -8.74 6.15 10.51
CA VAL A 15 -8.81 6.71 9.15
C VAL A 15 -7.79 6.02 8.22
N LEU A 16 -6.57 5.75 8.69
CA LEU A 16 -5.57 5.02 7.91
C LEU A 16 -6.02 3.58 7.58
N LEU A 17 -6.64 2.89 8.54
CA LEU A 17 -7.22 1.56 8.34
C LEU A 17 -8.37 1.60 7.34
N ALA A 18 -9.26 2.59 7.46
CA ALA A 18 -10.36 2.79 6.52
C ALA A 18 -9.82 3.02 5.10
N ALA A 19 -8.80 3.87 4.95
CA ALA A 19 -8.14 4.14 3.68
C ALA A 19 -7.42 2.92 3.10
N LEU A 20 -6.82 2.07 3.96
CA LEU A 20 -6.19 0.82 3.54
C LEU A 20 -7.20 -0.16 2.92
N TYR A 21 -8.40 -0.28 3.50
CA TYR A 21 -9.45 -1.12 2.94
C TYR A 21 -10.07 -0.50 1.67
N ASN A 22 -10.38 0.79 1.72
CA ASN A 22 -10.97 1.54 0.62
C ASN A 22 -10.45 2.99 0.68
N PRO A 23 -9.64 3.46 -0.28
CA PRO A 23 -9.50 2.93 -1.64
C PRO A 23 -8.37 1.90 -1.86
N VAL A 24 -7.34 1.84 -1.01
CA VAL A 24 -6.05 1.22 -1.41
C VAL A 24 -6.21 -0.24 -1.86
N TRP A 25 -6.90 -1.06 -1.07
CA TRP A 25 -7.14 -2.46 -1.45
C TRP A 25 -8.18 -2.59 -2.57
N ARG A 26 -9.33 -1.91 -2.45
CA ARG A 26 -10.44 -2.04 -3.40
C ARG A 26 -10.20 -1.45 -4.79
N GLU A 27 -9.41 -0.39 -4.88
CA GLU A 27 -9.02 0.26 -6.15
C GLU A 27 -7.67 -0.24 -6.66
N GLY A 28 -6.82 -0.79 -5.79
CA GLY A 28 -5.50 -1.30 -6.19
C GLY A 28 -5.49 -2.76 -6.64
N VAL A 29 -6.50 -3.55 -6.27
CA VAL A 29 -6.55 -5.01 -6.54
C VAL A 29 -7.88 -5.37 -7.17
N HIS A 30 -7.87 -5.59 -8.49
CA HIS A 30 -9.04 -5.97 -9.27
C HIS A 30 -9.04 -7.46 -9.64
N GLY A 31 -7.87 -8.10 -9.60
CA GLY A 31 -7.72 -9.52 -9.92
C GLY A 31 -6.58 -10.23 -9.19
N PRO A 32 -6.47 -11.55 -9.38
CA PRO A 32 -5.43 -12.36 -8.75
C PRO A 32 -4.02 -12.02 -9.24
N SER A 33 -3.86 -11.47 -10.45
CA SER A 33 -2.60 -10.92 -10.96
C SER A 33 -2.08 -9.76 -10.12
N ASP A 34 -2.98 -8.88 -9.68
CA ASP A 34 -2.63 -7.67 -8.94
C ASP A 34 -2.18 -8.03 -7.52
N VAL A 35 -2.79 -9.06 -6.93
CA VAL A 35 -2.35 -9.65 -5.65
C VAL A 35 -0.91 -10.15 -5.75
N ALA A 36 -0.58 -10.85 -6.84
CA ALA A 36 0.80 -11.33 -7.05
C ALA A 36 1.78 -10.16 -7.23
N ALA A 37 1.39 -9.11 -7.97
CA ALA A 37 2.19 -7.90 -8.13
C ALA A 37 2.44 -7.17 -6.80
N VAL A 38 1.41 -7.04 -5.95
CA VAL A 38 1.52 -6.43 -4.61
C VAL A 38 2.47 -7.24 -3.72
N LEU A 39 2.38 -8.57 -3.72
CA LEU A 39 3.28 -9.45 -2.96
C LEU A 39 4.72 -9.37 -3.45
N LEU A 40 4.93 -9.34 -4.77
CA LEU A 40 6.25 -9.16 -5.36
C LEU A 40 6.85 -7.79 -5.00
N ALA A 41 6.07 -6.72 -5.13
CA ALA A 41 6.50 -5.36 -4.79
C ALA A 41 6.85 -5.25 -3.30
N PHE A 42 6.02 -5.82 -2.42
CA PHE A 42 6.28 -5.87 -0.99
C PHE A 42 7.56 -6.65 -0.67
N GLY A 43 7.75 -7.83 -1.28
CA GLY A 43 8.97 -8.62 -1.14
C GLY A 43 10.21 -7.87 -1.63
N LEU A 44 10.09 -7.09 -2.71
CA LEU A 44 11.17 -6.26 -3.24
C LEU A 44 11.54 -5.12 -2.26
N LEU A 45 10.55 -4.50 -1.61
CA LEU A 45 10.81 -3.49 -0.58
C LEU A 45 11.50 -4.09 0.65
N GLU A 46 11.00 -5.21 1.17
CA GLU A 46 11.49 -5.79 2.42
C GLU A 46 12.85 -6.47 2.24
N THR A 47 13.01 -7.28 1.19
CA THR A 47 14.26 -8.03 0.95
C THR A 47 15.35 -7.15 0.33
N TRP A 48 14.99 -6.29 -0.63
CA TRP A 48 15.98 -5.54 -1.42
C TRP A 48 16.15 -4.10 -0.97
N ARG A 49 15.34 -3.63 0.00
CA ARG A 49 15.38 -2.25 0.55
C ARG A 49 15.42 -1.18 -0.53
N LEU A 50 14.81 -1.47 -1.69
CA LEU A 50 14.80 -0.57 -2.82
C LEU A 50 14.07 0.72 -2.42
N PRO A 51 14.53 1.88 -2.88
CA PRO A 51 13.84 3.11 -2.57
C PRO A 51 12.42 3.07 -3.16
N PRO A 52 11.38 3.49 -2.42
CA PRO A 52 9.98 3.35 -2.85
C PRO A 52 9.68 3.98 -4.21
N TRP A 53 10.35 5.08 -4.56
CA TRP A 53 10.14 5.77 -5.84
C TRP A 53 10.54 4.90 -7.04
N LEU A 54 11.60 4.09 -6.92
CA LEU A 54 12.06 3.22 -8.00
C LEU A 54 11.10 2.02 -8.16
N LEU A 55 10.62 1.48 -7.05
CA LEU A 55 9.62 0.41 -7.06
C LEU A 55 8.33 0.85 -7.75
N VAL A 56 7.82 2.03 -7.40
CA VAL A 56 6.61 2.59 -8.03
C VAL A 56 6.83 2.76 -9.54
N GLY A 57 7.99 3.24 -9.97
CA GLY A 57 8.32 3.35 -11.40
C GLY A 57 8.34 2.00 -12.13
N MET A 58 8.95 0.96 -11.53
CA MET A 58 8.98 -0.39 -12.11
C MET A 58 7.59 -1.02 -12.16
N MET A 59 6.79 -0.87 -11.10
CA MET A 59 5.42 -1.41 -11.04
C MET A 59 4.48 -0.68 -11.99
N ALA A 60 4.63 0.64 -12.16
CA ALA A 60 3.86 1.40 -13.15
C ALA A 60 4.22 0.99 -14.58
N ALA A 61 5.50 0.80 -14.89
CA ALA A 61 5.93 0.31 -16.19
C ALA A 61 5.42 -1.12 -16.46
N ALA A 62 5.50 -2.00 -15.46
CA ALA A 62 4.97 -3.36 -15.56
C ALA A 62 3.45 -3.36 -15.76
N GLY A 63 2.71 -2.53 -15.03
CA GLY A 63 1.27 -2.38 -15.19
C GLY A 63 0.88 -1.79 -16.54
N GLN A 64 1.64 -0.85 -17.10
CA GLN A 64 1.32 -0.23 -18.38
C GLN A 64 1.71 -1.07 -19.61
N TRP A 65 2.69 -1.96 -19.47
CA TRP A 65 3.20 -2.80 -20.57
C TRP A 65 2.68 -4.24 -20.55
N TRP A 66 2.27 -4.75 -19.39
CA TRP A 66 1.98 -6.18 -19.20
C TRP A 66 0.55 -6.48 -18.68
N LEU A 67 -0.12 -5.51 -18.05
CA LEU A 67 -1.52 -5.59 -17.60
C LEU A 67 -2.42 -4.72 -18.48
#